data_AF-A0A9Q0NS28-F1
#
_entry.id   AF-A0A9Q0NS28-F1
#
_cell.length_a   1.000
_cell.length_b   1.000
_cell.length_c   1.000
_cell.angle_alpha   90.00
_cell.angle_beta   90.00
_cell.angle_gamma   90.00
#
_symmetry.space_group_name_H-M   'P 1'
#
loop_
_entity.id
_entity.type
_entity.pdbx_description
1 polymer ?
#
loop_
_entity_poly.entity_id
_entity_poly.type
_entity_poly.pdbx_seq_one_letter_code
_entity_poly.pdbx_strand_id
1 'polypeptide(L)'
;MWVVLGNCNLNIPKGMSRSHLARTLASDPTLLTRSLENQIIPSYDFLKTILRSDEKIVSAFKRTTWIFLEDHSKNLIPNLELLRKVGVPHSCISLLLTHFPEALMESHGEFSENVEEVRKMGFDPNKSTFVLAVHALCGKCNRSIWERCYEVYTRWGWTKDDILSAFRKHPHCMMLSEKKIMKGMDFFVNKMGWPSKEIVHCPVILFLSLEKRIIPRCKVIQVLWSKGLIKKDISLNTVLLPVEKRFLERFVTKFEEQAPQLLSVYEEKVDPEGV
;
A
#
# COMPACT_ATOMS: atom_id res chain seq x y z
N MET A 1 25.98 -25.64 8.77
CA MET A 1 25.15 -24.75 9.61
C MET A 1 25.72 -23.32 9.55
N TRP A 2 25.59 -22.64 8.39
CA TRP A 2 25.93 -21.22 8.06
C TRP A 2 27.14 -20.49 8.71
N VAL A 3 28.00 -21.21 9.43
CA VAL A 3 29.33 -20.84 9.93
C VAL A 3 30.25 -22.01 9.56
N VAL A 4 30.38 -22.21 8.26
CA VAL A 4 31.65 -22.46 7.58
C VAL A 4 31.51 -21.63 6.31
N LEU A 5 32.64 -21.22 5.72
CA LEU A 5 32.81 -20.86 4.30
C LEU A 5 33.42 -19.47 4.10
N GLY A 6 34.69 -19.38 4.47
CA GLY A 6 35.65 -18.52 3.77
C GLY A 6 35.97 -18.98 2.34
N ASN A 7 35.16 -19.86 1.72
CA ASN A 7 35.42 -20.40 0.37
C ASN A 7 34.17 -20.78 -0.45
N CYS A 8 32.94 -20.52 0.01
CA CYS A 8 31.79 -20.56 -0.90
C CYS A 8 31.46 -19.14 -1.33
N ASN A 9 31.74 -18.87 -2.60
CA ASN A 9 31.12 -17.80 -3.36
C ASN A 9 29.60 -18.07 -3.45
N LEU A 10 28.87 -17.94 -2.34
CA LEU A 10 27.52 -17.44 -2.41
C LEU A 10 27.66 -16.08 -3.04
N ASN A 11 27.44 -16.00 -4.36
CA ASN A 11 27.13 -14.74 -5.00
C ASN A 11 25.87 -14.26 -4.28
N ILE A 12 26.07 -13.43 -3.25
CA ILE A 12 25.02 -12.64 -2.65
C ILE A 12 24.22 -12.10 -3.84
N PRO A 13 22.91 -12.42 -3.96
CA PRO A 13 22.11 -11.93 -5.07
C PRO A 13 22.41 -10.44 -5.22
N LYS A 14 22.85 -10.03 -6.42
CA LYS A 14 23.28 -8.64 -6.64
C LYS A 14 22.16 -7.73 -6.13
N GLY A 15 22.45 -6.88 -5.14
CA GLY A 15 21.47 -6.00 -4.50
C GLY A 15 21.00 -6.37 -3.08
N MET A 16 21.44 -7.50 -2.49
CA MET A 16 21.20 -7.79 -1.07
C MET A 16 22.42 -7.43 -0.21
N SER A 17 22.27 -6.62 0.85
CA SER A 17 23.38 -6.41 1.79
C SER A 17 23.47 -7.55 2.79
N ARG A 18 24.69 -7.87 3.27
CA ARG A 18 24.92 -8.89 4.32
C ARG A 18 24.09 -8.64 5.58
N SER A 19 23.95 -7.37 5.98
CA SER A 19 23.14 -6.97 7.15
C SER A 19 21.65 -7.26 6.97
N HIS A 20 21.10 -7.09 5.75
CA HIS A 20 19.71 -7.43 5.47
C HIS A 20 19.48 -8.94 5.44
N LEU A 21 20.41 -9.70 4.84
CA LEU A 21 20.35 -11.16 4.85
C LEU A 21 20.37 -11.69 6.30
N ALA A 22 21.30 -11.21 7.12
CA ALA A 22 21.39 -11.59 8.53
C ALA A 22 20.10 -11.29 9.29
N ARG A 23 19.51 -10.10 9.10
CA ARG A 23 18.23 -9.73 9.71
C ARG A 23 17.09 -10.66 9.28
N THR A 24 17.05 -11.01 7.99
CA THR A 24 15.99 -11.87 7.43
C THR A 24 16.10 -13.29 7.97
N LEU A 25 17.32 -13.85 8.03
CA LEU A 25 17.58 -15.16 8.60
C LEU A 25 17.31 -15.20 10.11
N ALA A 26 17.56 -14.09 10.82
CA ALA A 26 17.22 -13.97 12.24
C ALA A 26 15.69 -13.92 12.45
N SER A 27 14.94 -13.25 11.57
CA SER A 27 13.48 -13.19 11.66
C SER A 27 12.78 -14.46 11.20
N ASP A 28 13.39 -15.21 10.28
CA ASP A 28 12.88 -16.51 9.82
C ASP A 28 14.01 -17.54 9.69
N PRO A 29 14.37 -18.20 10.80
CA PRO A 29 15.42 -19.21 10.80
C PRO A 29 15.09 -20.45 9.95
N THR A 30 13.84 -20.64 9.53
CA THR A 30 13.44 -21.83 8.76
C THR A 30 14.12 -21.87 7.39
N LEU A 31 14.53 -20.73 6.85
CA LEU A 31 15.36 -20.63 5.64
C LEU A 31 16.66 -21.40 5.76
N LEU A 32 17.24 -21.48 6.97
CA LEU A 32 18.50 -22.19 7.21
C LEU A 32 18.34 -23.71 7.08
N THR A 33 17.10 -24.21 7.12
CA THR A 33 16.77 -25.64 6.97
C THR A 33 16.59 -26.06 5.51
N ARG A 34 16.58 -25.12 4.56
CA ARG A 34 16.39 -25.40 3.13
C ARG A 34 17.72 -25.60 2.41
N SER A 35 17.70 -26.48 1.41
CA SER A 35 18.85 -26.72 0.53
C SER A 35 19.08 -25.51 -0.36
N LEU A 36 20.32 -25.02 -0.38
CA LEU A 36 20.71 -23.96 -1.29
C LEU A 36 20.55 -24.40 -2.75
N GLU A 37 21.09 -25.57 -3.09
CA GLU A 37 21.13 -26.12 -4.44
C GLU A 37 19.76 -26.61 -4.93
N ASN A 38 18.98 -27.23 -4.05
CA ASN A 38 17.74 -27.89 -4.46
C ASN A 38 16.48 -27.06 -4.24
N GLN A 39 16.55 -25.95 -3.50
CA GLN A 39 15.37 -25.12 -3.17
C GLN A 39 15.62 -23.64 -3.46
N ILE A 40 16.62 -23.04 -2.81
CA ILE A 40 16.81 -21.57 -2.84
C ILE A 40 17.24 -21.09 -4.22
N ILE A 41 18.26 -21.71 -4.83
CA ILE A 41 18.74 -21.37 -6.18
C ILE A 41 17.64 -21.61 -7.23
N PRO A 42 16.98 -22.79 -7.30
CA PRO A 42 15.87 -22.99 -8.23
C PRO A 42 14.74 -21.97 -8.08
N SER A 43 14.37 -21.62 -6.84
CA SER A 43 13.37 -20.59 -6.58
C SER A 43 13.82 -19.22 -7.10
N TYR A 44 15.08 -18.87 -6.87
CA TYR A 44 15.68 -17.63 -7.36
C TYR A 44 15.66 -17.57 -8.89
N ASP A 45 16.13 -18.63 -9.56
CA ASP A 45 16.19 -18.71 -11.01
C ASP A 45 14.80 -18.63 -11.64
N PHE A 46 13.81 -19.31 -11.04
CA PHE A 46 12.41 -19.17 -11.43
C PHE A 46 11.93 -17.72 -11.34
N LEU A 47 12.13 -17.05 -10.20
CA LEU A 47 11.73 -15.65 -10.04
C LEU A 47 12.47 -14.72 -11.01
N LYS A 48 13.72 -15.04 -11.36
CA LYS A 48 14.51 -14.28 -12.33
C LYS A 48 13.90 -14.34 -13.73
N THR A 49 13.30 -15.47 -14.12
CA THR A 49 12.60 -15.59 -15.43
C THR A 49 11.43 -14.61 -15.56
N ILE A 50 10.76 -14.28 -14.45
CA ILE A 50 9.59 -13.40 -14.40
C ILE A 50 10.01 -11.95 -14.12
N LEU A 51 10.75 -11.71 -13.04
CA LEU A 51 11.03 -10.36 -12.55
C LEU A 51 12.15 -9.67 -13.33
N ARG A 52 13.08 -10.44 -13.91
CA ARG A 52 14.24 -9.97 -14.70
C ARG A 52 15.10 -8.91 -14.00
N SER A 53 15.00 -8.77 -12.67
CA SER A 53 15.74 -7.81 -11.84
C SER A 53 16.02 -8.45 -10.48
N ASP A 54 17.28 -8.40 -10.06
CA ASP A 54 17.69 -8.97 -8.77
C ASP A 54 17.13 -8.13 -7.62
N GLU A 55 17.05 -6.81 -7.79
CA GLU A 55 16.47 -5.88 -6.82
C GLU A 55 15.00 -6.21 -6.54
N LYS A 56 14.23 -6.55 -7.57
CA LYS A 56 12.82 -6.97 -7.41
C LYS A 56 12.69 -8.31 -6.69
N ILE A 57 13.58 -9.27 -6.96
CA ILE A 57 13.61 -10.55 -6.25
C ILE A 57 13.93 -10.32 -4.78
N VAL A 58 14.92 -9.48 -4.49
CA VAL A 58 15.27 -9.06 -3.12
C VAL A 58 14.08 -8.35 -2.45
N SER A 59 13.32 -7.52 -3.17
CA SER A 59 12.10 -6.90 -2.66
C SER A 59 11.02 -7.94 -2.32
N ALA A 60 10.78 -8.92 -3.18
CA ALA A 60 9.82 -10.00 -2.92
C ALA A 60 10.24 -10.83 -1.69
N PHE A 61 11.51 -11.21 -1.61
CA PHE A 61 12.07 -11.93 -0.45
C PHE A 61 11.89 -11.17 0.87
N LYS A 62 12.08 -9.84 0.85
CA LYS A 62 11.89 -9.00 2.03
C LYS A 62 10.43 -8.90 2.48
N ARG A 63 9.47 -9.18 1.59
CA ARG A 63 8.03 -9.16 1.90
C ARG A 63 7.60 -10.49 2.50
N THR A 64 8.04 -11.60 1.89
CA THR A 64 7.81 -12.92 2.43
C THR A 64 8.95 -13.86 2.07
N THR A 65 9.42 -14.59 3.07
CA THR A 65 10.42 -15.65 2.92
C THR A 65 9.79 -16.91 2.32
N TRP A 66 8.47 -17.10 2.44
CA TRP A 66 7.73 -18.28 2.01
C TRP A 66 7.90 -18.59 0.52
N ILE A 67 8.11 -17.55 -0.29
CA ILE A 67 8.38 -17.70 -1.71
C ILE A 67 9.68 -18.48 -2.01
N PHE A 68 10.56 -18.69 -1.02
CA PHE A 68 11.74 -19.56 -1.13
C PHE A 68 11.61 -20.85 -0.32
N LEU A 69 10.54 -21.00 0.47
CA LEU A 69 10.34 -22.16 1.34
C LEU A 69 9.40 -23.20 0.74
N GLU A 70 8.48 -22.79 -0.12
CA GLU A 70 7.45 -23.65 -0.69
C GLU A 70 7.76 -24.07 -2.13
N ASP A 71 7.18 -25.20 -2.53
CA ASP A 71 7.17 -25.64 -3.91
C ASP A 71 6.26 -24.73 -4.75
N HIS A 72 6.86 -24.06 -5.74
CA HIS A 72 6.16 -23.14 -6.63
C HIS A 72 5.11 -23.83 -7.50
N SER A 73 5.25 -25.14 -7.76
CA SER A 73 4.33 -25.91 -8.58
C SER A 73 2.92 -25.97 -7.98
N LYS A 74 2.82 -25.86 -6.65
CA LYS A 74 1.57 -26.00 -5.91
C LYS A 74 0.63 -24.81 -6.06
N ASN A 75 1.17 -23.59 -5.89
CA ASN A 75 0.37 -22.37 -5.79
C ASN A 75 0.87 -21.27 -6.74
N LEU A 76 2.15 -20.91 -6.64
CA LEU A 76 2.71 -19.76 -7.36
C LEU A 76 2.56 -19.90 -8.89
N ILE A 77 2.98 -21.02 -9.47
CA ILE A 77 2.91 -21.26 -10.92
C ILE A 77 1.45 -21.26 -11.42
N PRO A 78 0.52 -22.05 -10.85
CA PRO A 78 -0.89 -22.02 -11.24
C PRO A 78 -1.53 -20.63 -11.13
N ASN A 79 -1.20 -19.86 -10.08
CA ASN A 79 -1.73 -18.50 -9.89
C ASN A 79 -1.19 -17.52 -10.92
N LEU A 80 0.10 -17.62 -11.27
CA LEU A 80 0.69 -16.81 -12.35
C LEU A 80 0.08 -17.15 -13.71
N GLU A 81 -0.17 -18.43 -13.99
CA GLU A 81 -0.82 -18.88 -15.22
C GLU A 81 -2.27 -18.39 -15.32
N LEU A 82 -3.03 -18.43 -14.22
CA LEU A 82 -4.36 -17.86 -14.16
C LEU A 82 -4.35 -16.37 -14.51
N LEU A 83 -3.45 -15.58 -13.91
CA LEU A 83 -3.36 -14.14 -14.21
C LEU A 83 -3.05 -13.90 -15.68
N ARG A 84 -2.16 -14.69 -16.30
CA ARG A 84 -1.88 -14.62 -17.74
C ARG A 84 -3.12 -14.96 -18.57
N LYS A 85 -3.85 -16.01 -18.21
CA LYS A 85 -5.09 -16.44 -18.88
C LYS A 85 -6.20 -15.39 -18.81
N VAL A 86 -6.29 -14.68 -17.68
CA VAL A 86 -7.23 -13.56 -17.48
C VAL A 86 -6.80 -12.29 -18.24
N GLY A 87 -5.59 -12.28 -18.82
CA GLY A 87 -5.07 -11.15 -19.59
C GLY A 87 -4.36 -10.09 -18.76
N VAL A 88 -3.92 -10.41 -17.54
CA VAL A 88 -3.14 -9.48 -16.71
C VAL A 88 -1.77 -9.26 -17.36
N PRO A 89 -1.36 -8.02 -17.66
CA PRO A 89 -0.07 -7.73 -18.27
C PRO A 89 1.09 -8.20 -17.41
N HIS A 90 2.19 -8.59 -18.06
CA HIS A 90 3.42 -8.99 -17.38
C HIS A 90 3.94 -7.94 -16.38
N SER A 91 3.78 -6.64 -16.68
CA SER A 91 4.14 -5.55 -15.77
C SER A 91 3.33 -5.57 -14.47
N CYS A 92 2.03 -5.88 -14.54
CA CYS A 92 1.15 -6.01 -13.38
C CYS A 92 1.46 -7.29 -12.58
N ILE A 93 1.74 -8.40 -13.26
CA ILE A 93 2.20 -9.64 -12.60
C ILE A 93 3.53 -9.38 -11.87
N SER A 94 4.48 -8.71 -12.52
CA SER A 94 5.76 -8.32 -11.91
C SER A 94 5.55 -7.41 -10.69
N LEU A 95 4.60 -6.47 -10.76
CA LEU A 95 4.25 -5.60 -9.63
C LEU A 95 3.72 -6.41 -8.44
N LEU A 96 2.75 -7.32 -8.68
CA LEU A 96 2.17 -8.19 -7.66
C LEU A 96 3.25 -9.05 -6.99
N LEU A 97 4.06 -9.75 -7.79
CA LEU A 97 5.12 -10.63 -7.30
C LEU A 97 6.22 -9.89 -6.53
N THR A 98 6.53 -8.65 -6.93
CA THR A 98 7.59 -7.86 -6.27
C THR A 98 7.13 -7.32 -4.91
N HIS A 99 5.87 -6.90 -4.79
CA HIS A 99 5.39 -6.15 -3.63
C HIS A 99 4.46 -6.92 -2.70
N PHE A 100 3.74 -7.90 -3.24
CA PHE A 100 2.74 -8.70 -2.52
C PHE A 100 2.86 -10.20 -2.88
N PRO A 101 4.06 -10.80 -2.84
CA PRO A 101 4.26 -12.21 -3.18
C PRO A 101 3.35 -13.15 -2.38
N GLU A 102 3.02 -12.81 -1.13
CA GLU A 102 2.13 -13.58 -0.27
C GLU A 102 0.73 -13.80 -0.86
N ALA A 103 0.22 -12.87 -1.67
CA ALA A 103 -1.05 -13.02 -2.36
C ALA A 103 -1.00 -14.14 -3.42
N LEU A 104 0.15 -14.32 -4.07
CA LEU A 104 0.36 -15.37 -5.08
C LEU A 104 0.65 -16.75 -4.48
N MET A 105 0.98 -16.80 -3.19
CA MET A 105 1.25 -18.05 -2.46
C MET A 105 -0.03 -18.66 -1.85
N GLU A 106 -1.17 -17.97 -1.94
CA GLU A 106 -2.48 -18.48 -1.54
C GLU A 106 -2.86 -19.73 -2.36
N SER A 107 -3.72 -20.58 -1.80
CA SER A 107 -4.16 -21.78 -2.50
C SER A 107 -4.80 -21.43 -3.84
N HIS A 108 -4.54 -22.23 -4.88
CA HIS A 108 -5.01 -21.91 -6.23
C HIS A 108 -6.54 -21.72 -6.31
N GLY A 109 -7.31 -22.51 -5.54
CA GLY A 109 -8.76 -22.39 -5.47
C GLY A 109 -9.21 -21.03 -4.93
N GLU A 110 -8.74 -20.66 -3.74
CA GLU A 110 -9.07 -19.37 -3.10
C GLU A 110 -8.60 -18.19 -3.95
N PHE A 111 -7.38 -18.27 -4.49
CA PHE A 111 -6.85 -17.23 -5.37
C PHE A 111 -7.70 -17.05 -6.63
N SER A 112 -8.18 -18.16 -7.22
CA SER A 112 -9.04 -18.11 -8.40
C SER A 112 -10.40 -17.47 -8.11
N GLU A 113 -11.01 -17.80 -6.98
CA GLU A 113 -12.26 -17.18 -6.53
C GLU A 113 -12.09 -15.67 -6.31
N ASN A 114 -11.03 -15.27 -5.60
CA ASN A 114 -10.71 -13.87 -5.33
C ASN A 114 -10.44 -13.08 -6.62
N VAL A 115 -9.68 -13.64 -7.58
CA VAL A 115 -9.43 -13.01 -8.88
C VAL A 115 -10.73 -12.78 -9.65
N GLU A 116 -11.64 -13.76 -9.65
CA GLU A 116 -12.93 -13.63 -10.31
C GLU A 116 -13.85 -12.62 -9.60
N GLU A 117 -13.81 -12.55 -8.27
CA GLU A 117 -14.50 -11.53 -7.50
C GLU A 117 -14.01 -10.11 -7.86
N VAL A 118 -12.69 -9.89 -7.92
CA VAL A 118 -12.10 -8.62 -8.35
C VAL A 118 -12.59 -8.24 -9.76
N ARG A 119 -12.67 -9.20 -10.69
CA ARG A 119 -13.22 -8.94 -12.04
C ARG A 119 -14.69 -8.57 -12.02
N LYS A 120 -15.52 -9.29 -11.25
CA LYS A 120 -16.95 -8.99 -11.07
C LYS A 120 -17.18 -7.61 -10.44
N MET A 121 -16.26 -7.15 -9.60
CA MET A 121 -16.29 -5.78 -9.07
C MET A 121 -15.97 -4.71 -10.12
N GLY A 122 -15.55 -5.09 -11.33
CA GLY A 122 -15.32 -4.18 -12.46
C GLY A 122 -13.89 -3.62 -12.56
N PHE A 123 -12.92 -4.27 -11.91
CA PHE A 123 -11.52 -3.89 -12.07
C PHE A 123 -10.98 -4.36 -13.43
N ASP A 124 -10.29 -3.46 -14.11
CA ASP A 124 -9.62 -3.73 -15.38
C ASP A 124 -8.27 -4.46 -15.13
N PRO A 125 -8.10 -5.71 -15.60
CA PRO A 125 -6.87 -6.49 -15.43
C PRO A 125 -5.60 -5.80 -15.95
N ASN A 126 -5.74 -4.81 -16.84
CA ASN A 126 -4.60 -4.08 -17.40
C ASN A 126 -4.07 -2.96 -16.48
N LYS A 127 -4.77 -2.63 -15.40
CA LYS A 127 -4.41 -1.51 -14.52
C LYS A 127 -3.77 -2.01 -13.23
N SER A 128 -2.83 -1.23 -12.70
CA SER A 128 -2.22 -1.51 -11.40
C SER A 128 -3.23 -1.54 -10.25
N THR A 129 -4.37 -0.87 -10.37
CA THR A 129 -5.45 -0.95 -9.36
C THR A 129 -6.04 -2.36 -9.24
N PHE A 130 -6.03 -3.16 -10.31
CA PHE A 130 -6.40 -4.58 -10.24
C PHE A 130 -5.44 -5.35 -9.32
N VAL A 131 -4.13 -5.10 -9.44
CA VAL A 131 -3.11 -5.72 -8.56
C VAL A 131 -3.36 -5.40 -7.10
N LEU A 132 -3.69 -4.14 -6.79
CA LEU A 132 -4.00 -3.72 -5.42
C LEU A 132 -5.29 -4.36 -4.90
N ALA A 133 -6.27 -4.59 -5.77
CA ALA A 133 -7.53 -5.26 -5.42
C ALA A 133 -7.33 -6.75 -5.14
N VAL A 134 -6.56 -7.44 -6.00
CA VAL A 134 -6.17 -8.84 -5.77
C VAL A 134 -5.43 -8.96 -4.43
N HIS A 135 -4.44 -8.12 -4.19
CA HIS A 135 -3.73 -8.11 -2.90
C HIS A 135 -4.67 -7.84 -1.72
N ALA A 136 -5.63 -6.93 -1.84
CA ALA A 136 -6.56 -6.64 -0.75
C ALA A 136 -7.50 -7.81 -0.38
N LEU A 137 -7.74 -8.76 -1.29
CA LEU A 137 -8.57 -9.94 -1.03
C LEU A 137 -7.76 -11.21 -0.76
N CYS A 138 -6.59 -11.37 -1.39
CA CYS A 138 -5.79 -12.58 -1.31
C CYS A 138 -4.75 -12.48 -0.18
N GLY A 139 -4.71 -13.49 0.69
CA GLY A 139 -3.77 -13.56 1.79
C GLY A 139 -4.44 -14.00 3.10
N LYS A 140 -3.68 -14.74 3.92
CA LYS A 140 -4.19 -15.47 5.09
C LYS A 140 -5.09 -14.66 6.05
N CYS A 141 -4.87 -13.36 6.19
CA CYS A 141 -5.62 -12.50 7.11
C CYS A 141 -6.48 -11.44 6.41
N ASN A 142 -6.52 -11.42 5.07
CA ASN A 142 -7.08 -10.28 4.34
C ASN A 142 -8.61 -10.23 4.42
N ARG A 143 -9.29 -11.38 4.50
CA ARG A 143 -10.74 -11.45 4.71
C ARG A 143 -11.18 -10.84 6.06
N SER A 144 -10.48 -11.17 7.15
CA SER A 144 -10.82 -10.58 8.47
C SER A 144 -10.48 -9.09 8.55
N ILE A 145 -9.40 -8.67 7.88
CA ILE A 145 -9.06 -7.25 7.75
C ILE A 145 -10.15 -6.51 6.96
N TRP A 146 -10.64 -7.11 5.88
CA TRP A 146 -11.74 -6.57 5.07
C TRP A 146 -13.02 -6.37 5.89
N GLU A 147 -13.47 -7.42 6.58
CA GLU A 147 -14.66 -7.40 7.44
C GLU A 147 -14.55 -6.30 8.51
N ARG A 148 -13.40 -6.23 9.20
CA ARG A 148 -13.14 -5.16 10.16
C ARG A 148 -13.24 -3.77 9.53
N CYS A 149 -12.61 -3.56 8.37
CA CYS A 149 -12.69 -2.26 7.68
C CYS A 149 -14.13 -1.93 7.30
N TYR A 150 -14.87 -2.91 6.80
CA TYR A 150 -16.27 -2.77 6.42
C TYR A 150 -17.13 -2.30 7.60
N GLU A 151 -16.99 -2.93 8.77
CA GLU A 151 -17.69 -2.54 9.99
C GLU A 151 -17.30 -1.12 10.47
N VAL A 152 -16.01 -0.78 10.40
CA VAL A 152 -15.54 0.57 10.74
C VAL A 152 -16.18 1.61 9.82
N TYR A 153 -16.16 1.41 8.50
CA TYR A 153 -16.75 2.35 7.56
C TYR A 153 -18.28 2.44 7.72
N THR A 154 -18.95 1.33 8.03
CA THR A 154 -20.40 1.32 8.31
C THR A 154 -20.74 2.17 9.53
N ARG A 155 -19.93 2.13 10.60
CA ARG A 155 -20.10 3.01 11.78
C ARG A 155 -19.94 4.50 11.44
N TRP A 156 -19.23 4.83 10.36
CA TRP A 156 -19.12 6.19 9.81
C TRP A 156 -20.20 6.52 8.76
N GLY A 157 -21.24 5.69 8.66
CA GLY A 157 -22.40 5.92 7.79
C GLY A 157 -22.18 5.61 6.32
N TRP A 158 -21.13 4.86 5.96
CA TRP A 158 -20.94 4.39 4.59
C TRP A 158 -21.87 3.21 4.32
N THR A 159 -22.54 3.26 3.17
CA THR A 159 -23.30 2.11 2.65
C THR A 159 -22.36 1.08 2.01
N LYS A 160 -22.88 -0.11 1.68
CA LYS A 160 -22.15 -1.10 0.89
C LYS A 160 -21.63 -0.52 -0.42
N ASP A 161 -22.45 0.28 -1.10
CA ASP A 161 -22.08 0.90 -2.38
C ASP A 161 -21.01 1.97 -2.20
N ASP A 162 -21.06 2.73 -1.11
CA ASP A 162 -20.00 3.69 -0.75
C ASP A 162 -18.66 2.96 -0.55
N ILE A 163 -18.67 1.85 0.20
CA ILE A 163 -17.46 1.04 0.46
C ILE A 163 -16.91 0.47 -0.86
N LEU A 164 -17.76 -0.13 -1.70
CA LEU A 164 -17.33 -0.65 -3.00
C LEU A 164 -16.83 0.46 -3.94
N SER A 165 -17.46 1.64 -3.90
CA SER A 165 -17.03 2.82 -4.65
C SER A 165 -15.66 3.34 -4.19
N ALA A 166 -15.38 3.31 -2.89
CA ALA A 166 -14.07 3.65 -2.33
C ALA A 166 -13.03 2.59 -2.69
N PHE A 167 -13.36 1.31 -2.53
CA PHE A 167 -12.50 0.18 -2.88
C PHE A 167 -12.04 0.23 -4.34
N ARG A 168 -12.95 0.51 -5.28
CA ARG A 168 -12.62 0.69 -6.71
C ARG A 168 -11.62 1.82 -6.98
N LYS A 169 -11.64 2.89 -6.17
CA LYS A 169 -10.71 4.01 -6.31
C LYS A 169 -9.36 3.73 -5.66
N HIS A 170 -9.36 3.05 -4.51
CA HIS A 170 -8.12 2.73 -3.80
C HIS A 170 -8.28 1.46 -2.93
N PRO A 171 -7.99 0.28 -3.50
CA PRO A 171 -8.29 -1.00 -2.85
C PRO A 171 -7.75 -1.16 -1.43
N HIS A 172 -6.53 -0.68 -1.19
CA HIS A 172 -5.89 -0.78 0.11
C HIS A 172 -6.63 -0.04 1.23
N CYS A 173 -7.62 0.82 0.95
CA CYS A 173 -8.45 1.39 2.01
C CYS A 173 -9.13 0.32 2.87
N MET A 174 -9.39 -0.86 2.28
CA MET A 174 -9.92 -2.04 2.96
C MET A 174 -8.83 -2.87 3.68
N MET A 175 -7.62 -2.34 3.80
CA MET A 175 -6.49 -2.95 4.51
C MET A 175 -5.95 -2.08 5.65
N LEU A 176 -6.60 -0.96 5.95
CA LEU A 176 -6.18 -0.06 7.01
C LEU A 176 -6.45 -0.67 8.40
N SER A 177 -5.67 -0.23 9.39
CA SER A 177 -6.03 -0.50 10.78
C SER A 177 -7.23 0.35 11.18
N GLU A 178 -8.10 -0.20 12.03
CA GLU A 178 -9.22 0.55 12.60
C GLU A 178 -8.74 1.85 13.24
N LYS A 179 -7.65 1.81 14.01
CA LYS A 179 -7.03 3.00 14.62
C LYS A 179 -6.72 4.09 13.59
N LYS A 180 -6.20 3.74 12.41
CA LYS A 180 -5.89 4.70 11.35
C LYS A 180 -7.16 5.29 10.74
N ILE A 181 -8.16 4.45 10.45
CA ILE A 181 -9.46 4.90 9.93
C ILE A 181 -10.14 5.83 10.93
N MET A 182 -10.29 5.40 12.20
CA MET A 182 -10.94 6.16 13.25
C MET A 182 -10.30 7.53 13.47
N LYS A 183 -8.97 7.60 13.56
CA LYS A 183 -8.25 8.88 13.71
C LYS A 183 -8.46 9.82 12.52
N GLY A 184 -8.43 9.27 11.29
CA GLY A 184 -8.65 10.04 10.07
C GLY A 184 -10.08 10.59 10.01
N MET A 185 -11.06 9.71 10.22
CA MET A 185 -12.47 10.06 10.17
C MET A 185 -12.88 11.03 11.29
N ASP A 186 -12.40 10.85 12.52
CA ASP A 186 -12.62 11.82 13.61
C ASP A 186 -12.12 13.22 13.21
N PHE A 187 -10.93 13.31 12.62
CA PHE A 187 -10.40 14.59 12.19
C PHE A 187 -11.24 15.21 11.07
N PHE A 188 -11.55 14.44 10.02
CA PHE A 188 -12.29 14.98 8.87
C PHE A 188 -13.75 15.30 9.20
N VAL A 189 -14.44 14.41 9.90
CA VAL A 189 -15.87 14.53 10.15
C VAL A 189 -16.14 15.41 11.37
N ASN A 190 -15.57 15.06 12.53
CA ASN A 190 -15.92 15.72 13.78
C ASN A 190 -15.19 17.08 13.95
N LYS A 191 -13.91 17.16 13.59
CA LYS A 191 -13.10 18.38 13.79
C LYS A 191 -13.22 19.37 12.64
N MET A 192 -13.22 18.87 11.40
CA MET A 192 -13.32 19.72 10.20
C MET A 192 -14.76 19.91 9.72
N GLY A 193 -15.72 19.12 10.20
CA GLY A 193 -17.13 19.22 9.80
C GLY A 193 -17.39 18.73 8.37
N TRP A 194 -16.47 17.99 7.75
CA TRP A 194 -16.70 17.45 6.41
C TRP A 194 -17.63 16.24 6.44
N PRO A 195 -18.55 16.11 5.46
CA PRO A 195 -19.36 14.91 5.35
C PRO A 195 -18.48 13.67 5.20
N SER A 196 -18.79 12.62 5.96
CA SER A 196 -18.11 11.32 5.89
C SER A 196 -18.02 10.78 4.44
N LYS A 197 -19.04 11.06 3.63
CA LYS A 197 -19.11 10.63 2.21
C LYS A 197 -18.12 11.33 1.30
N GLU A 198 -17.57 12.49 1.66
CA GLU A 198 -16.51 13.15 0.87
C GLU A 198 -15.26 12.26 0.76
N ILE A 199 -14.99 11.46 1.80
CA ILE A 199 -13.84 10.55 1.85
C ILE A 199 -14.02 9.35 0.88
N VAL A 200 -15.26 8.97 0.53
CA VAL A 200 -15.55 7.90 -0.46
C VAL A 200 -14.99 8.25 -1.84
N HIS A 201 -14.94 9.54 -2.17
CA HIS A 201 -14.41 10.03 -3.44
C HIS A 201 -12.87 10.09 -3.45
N CYS A 202 -12.23 10.11 -2.28
CA CYS A 202 -10.78 10.03 -2.17
C CYS A 202 -10.31 9.26 -0.91
N PRO A 203 -10.45 7.93 -0.90
CA PRO A 203 -10.01 7.10 0.23
C PRO A 203 -8.50 7.18 0.50
N VAL A 204 -7.68 7.52 -0.50
CA VAL A 204 -6.22 7.60 -0.35
C VAL A 204 -5.77 8.67 0.66
N ILE A 205 -6.61 9.67 0.98
CA ILE A 205 -6.25 10.66 2.01
C ILE A 205 -6.06 10.03 3.40
N LEU A 206 -6.71 8.89 3.67
CA LEU A 206 -6.56 8.17 4.94
C LEU A 206 -5.16 7.57 5.13
N PHE A 207 -4.34 7.51 4.08
CA PHE A 207 -2.96 7.03 4.14
C PHE A 207 -1.96 8.14 4.49
N LEU A 208 -2.36 9.41 4.36
CA LEU A 208 -1.48 10.54 4.64
C LEU A 208 -1.21 10.64 6.15
N SER A 209 -0.09 11.25 6.51
CA SER A 209 0.20 11.57 7.91
C SER A 209 -0.77 12.65 8.40
N LEU A 210 -1.41 12.38 9.55
CA LEU A 210 -2.30 13.35 10.16
C LEU A 210 -1.51 14.58 10.61
N GLU A 211 -0.42 14.33 11.31
CA GLU A 211 0.41 15.32 11.99
C GLU A 211 1.25 16.12 10.99
N LYS A 212 1.90 15.43 10.03
CA LYS A 212 2.84 16.07 9.09
C LYS A 212 2.19 16.65 7.83
N ARG A 213 0.96 16.24 7.48
CA ARG A 213 0.33 16.69 6.23
C ARG A 213 -1.11 17.15 6.38
N ILE A 214 -1.98 16.33 6.97
CA ILE A 214 -3.41 16.66 6.97
C ILE A 214 -3.69 17.89 7.85
N ILE A 215 -3.25 17.86 9.11
CA ILE A 215 -3.52 18.92 10.10
C ILE A 215 -2.93 20.27 9.65
N PRO A 216 -1.63 20.37 9.29
CA PRO A 216 -1.05 21.66 8.86
C PRO A 216 -1.80 22.28 7.69
N ARG A 217 -2.17 21.45 6.69
CA ARG A 217 -2.90 21.93 5.51
C ARG A 217 -4.33 22.35 5.84
N CYS A 218 -5.02 21.61 6.70
CA CYS A 218 -6.38 21.95 7.10
C CYS A 218 -6.43 23.23 7.93
N LYS A 219 -5.44 23.49 8.79
CA LYS A 219 -5.32 24.77 9.52
C LYS A 219 -5.21 25.97 8.57
N VAL A 220 -4.35 25.88 7.55
CA VAL A 220 -4.23 26.91 6.50
C VAL A 220 -5.58 27.16 5.84
N ILE A 221 -6.30 26.09 5.46
CA ILE A 221 -7.64 26.18 4.87
C ILE A 221 -8.66 26.82 5.82
N GLN A 222 -8.62 26.53 7.12
CA GLN A 222 -9.49 27.17 8.12
C GLN A 222 -9.27 28.69 8.19
N VAL A 223 -8.02 29.15 8.17
CA VAL A 223 -7.69 30.59 8.15
C VAL A 223 -8.19 31.25 6.86
N LEU A 224 -8.02 30.59 5.71
CA LEU A 224 -8.52 31.10 4.44
C LEU A 224 -10.05 31.18 4.40
N TRP A 225 -10.76 30.21 4.99
CA TRP A 225 -12.22 30.26 5.12
C TRP A 225 -12.70 31.36 6.05
N SER A 226 -12.04 31.57 7.20
CA SER A 226 -12.45 32.62 8.15
C SER A 226 -12.29 34.02 7.57
N LYS A 227 -11.32 34.20 6.66
CA LYS A 227 -11.11 35.44 5.89
C LYS A 227 -11.93 35.53 4.60
N GLY A 228 -12.70 34.50 4.25
CA GLY A 228 -13.50 34.47 3.01
C GLY A 228 -12.67 34.45 1.71
N LEU A 229 -11.40 34.06 1.76
CA LEU A 229 -10.47 34.11 0.63
C LEU A 229 -10.63 32.92 -0.33
N ILE A 230 -11.26 31.84 0.13
CA ILE A 230 -11.58 30.65 -0.67
C ILE A 230 -13.01 30.19 -0.39
N LYS A 231 -13.57 29.44 -1.34
CA LYS A 231 -14.90 28.84 -1.19
C LYS A 231 -14.90 27.71 -0.16
N LYS A 232 -16.04 27.51 0.51
CA LYS A 232 -16.25 26.45 1.52
C LYS A 232 -16.35 25.05 0.94
N ASP A 233 -16.65 24.92 -0.35
CA ASP A 233 -16.82 23.65 -1.09
C ASP A 233 -15.52 23.10 -1.71
N ILE A 234 -14.36 23.54 -1.23
CA ILE A 234 -13.08 23.09 -1.77
C ILE A 234 -12.86 21.59 -1.50
N SER A 235 -12.59 20.82 -2.56
CA SER A 235 -12.41 19.37 -2.44
C SER A 235 -11.17 18.97 -1.65
N LEU A 236 -11.30 17.91 -0.85
CA LEU A 236 -10.20 17.28 -0.09
C LEU A 236 -9.01 16.92 -0.96
N ASN A 237 -9.28 16.44 -2.17
CA ASN A 237 -8.27 16.14 -3.18
C ASN A 237 -7.35 17.31 -3.47
N THR A 238 -7.94 18.49 -3.64
CA THR A 238 -7.22 19.70 -4.00
C THR A 238 -6.33 20.19 -2.86
N VAL A 239 -6.73 19.94 -1.61
CA VAL A 239 -6.00 20.38 -0.42
C VAL A 239 -4.88 19.38 -0.06
N LEU A 240 -5.19 18.08 -0.02
CA LEU A 240 -4.36 17.09 0.66
C LEU A 240 -3.39 16.33 -0.24
N LEU A 241 -3.72 16.13 -1.51
CA LEU A 241 -2.90 15.35 -2.43
C LEU A 241 -1.70 16.09 -3.03
N PRO A 242 -1.76 17.40 -3.34
CA PRO A 242 -0.64 18.07 -3.99
C PRO A 242 0.67 17.92 -3.22
N VAL A 243 1.77 17.87 -3.96
CA VAL A 243 3.11 18.00 -3.36
C VAL A 243 3.23 19.34 -2.63
N GLU A 244 4.11 19.41 -1.64
CA GLU A 244 4.23 20.56 -0.74
C GLU A 244 4.38 21.89 -1.45
N LYS A 245 5.31 21.99 -2.40
CA LYS A 245 5.51 23.20 -3.22
C LYS A 245 4.21 23.71 -3.84
N ARG A 246 3.44 22.82 -4.49
CA ARG A 246 2.15 23.19 -5.11
C ARG A 246 1.09 23.60 -4.09
N PHE A 247 1.10 23.00 -2.90
CA PHE A 247 0.20 23.39 -1.83
C PHE A 247 0.53 24.80 -1.33
N LEU A 248 1.81 25.07 -1.04
CA LEU A 248 2.28 26.38 -0.56
C LEU A 248 2.00 27.49 -1.58
N GLU A 249 2.34 27.27 -2.85
CA GLU A 249 2.06 28.23 -3.93
C GLU A 249 0.56 28.57 -3.99
N ARG A 250 -0.31 27.56 -3.89
CA ARG A 250 -1.76 27.72 -4.09
C ARG A 250 -2.50 28.30 -2.88
N PHE A 251 -2.06 27.98 -1.67
CA PHE A 251 -2.81 28.28 -0.45
C PHE A 251 -2.05 29.12 0.57
N VAL A 252 -0.75 29.34 0.40
CA VAL A 252 0.06 30.15 1.31
C VAL A 252 0.56 31.38 0.56
N THR A 253 1.49 31.23 -0.39
CA THR A 253 2.11 32.35 -1.13
C THR A 253 1.09 33.19 -1.88
N LYS A 254 0.09 32.57 -2.53
CA LYS A 254 -0.96 33.29 -3.24
C LYS A 254 -1.73 34.29 -2.36
N PHE A 255 -1.81 34.05 -1.05
CA PHE A 255 -2.60 34.84 -0.11
C PHE A 255 -1.74 35.59 0.91
N GLU A 256 -0.44 35.72 0.64
CA GLU A 256 0.54 36.28 1.59
C GLU A 256 0.19 37.71 2.02
N GLU A 257 -0.26 38.55 1.08
CA GLU A 257 -0.67 39.92 1.40
C GLU A 257 -1.95 39.98 2.25
N GLN A 258 -2.93 39.12 1.98
CA GLN A 258 -4.23 39.14 2.69
C GLN A 258 -4.20 38.36 4.02
N ALA A 259 -3.24 37.45 4.16
CA ALA A 259 -3.09 36.56 5.30
C ALA A 259 -1.59 36.21 5.53
N PRO A 260 -0.77 37.16 6.00
CA PRO A 260 0.66 36.95 6.19
C PRO A 260 1.01 35.87 7.22
N GLN A 261 0.05 35.51 8.10
CA GLN A 261 0.24 34.47 9.11
C GLN A 261 0.16 33.02 8.55
N LEU A 262 -0.16 32.81 7.28
CA LEU A 262 -0.42 31.46 6.77
C LEU A 262 0.82 30.55 6.82
N LEU A 263 2.02 31.12 6.61
CA LEU A 263 3.26 30.36 6.66
C LEU A 263 3.55 29.89 8.09
N SER A 264 3.45 30.77 9.08
CA SER A 264 3.64 30.39 10.48
C SER A 264 2.60 29.37 10.95
N VAL A 265 1.34 29.49 10.52
CA VAL A 265 0.28 28.51 10.82
C VAL A 265 0.58 27.13 10.22
N TYR A 266 1.18 27.08 9.03
CA TYR A 266 1.61 25.83 8.40
C TYR A 266 2.79 25.20 9.15
N GLU A 267 3.74 26.03 9.59
CA GLU A 267 5.00 25.61 10.22
C GLU A 267 4.88 25.32 11.73
N GLU A 268 3.87 25.84 12.43
CA GLU A 268 3.58 25.70 13.87
C GLU A 268 3.53 24.24 14.39
N LYS A 269 3.66 23.23 13.52
CA LYS A 269 3.71 21.80 13.86
C LYS A 269 4.75 20.98 13.09
N VAL A 270 5.61 21.60 12.28
CA VAL A 270 6.77 20.90 11.72
C VAL A 270 7.87 20.99 12.78
N ASP A 271 7.85 20.07 13.74
CA ASP A 271 8.92 19.95 14.73
C ASP A 271 10.28 19.90 14.00
N PRO A 272 11.23 20.81 14.29
CA PRO A 272 12.57 20.77 13.70
C PRO A 272 13.46 19.63 14.23
N GLU A 273 12.99 18.84 15.21
CA GLU A 273 13.82 17.82 15.87
C GLU A 273 13.22 16.42 15.71
N GLY A 274 13.77 15.70 14.74
CA GLY A 274 13.68 14.25 14.63
C GLY A 274 15.02 13.73 14.18
N VAL A 275 15.98 13.68 15.11
CA VAL A 275 17.21 12.87 15.00
C VAL A 275 16.84 11.39 15.01
#